data_AF-A0A511KIB8-F1
#
_entry.id   AF-A0A511KIB8-F1
#
_cell.length_a   1.000
_cell.length_b   1.000
_cell.length_c   1.000
_cell.angle_alpha   90.00
_cell.angle_beta   90.00
_cell.angle_gamma   90.00
#
_symmetry.space_group_name_H-M   'P 1'
#
loop_
_entity.id
_entity.type
_entity.pdbx_description
1 polymer ?
#
loop_
_entity_poly.entity_id
_entity_poly.type
_entity_poly.pdbx_seq_one_letter_code
_entity_poly.pdbx_strand_id
1 'polypeptide(L)'
;MCIVLRGQDGVIEQARRQLEDLVPVWAVLDYTRTKTIERELLLAKISILGPEYFGDQLANKGPDILPATEGLEEGSPAKQHADNTVKAAGSIHPGVDVDYHAPRLSPSEALRQKHQHLAGIELIAKQFGGRLVDVSNDSVIVEMTGKTSRVDAFLKLVRPYGILEAARSGAMVMPRAPIASPWSGMADEDTTGEQLDVLDASLLPPG
;
A
#
# COMPACT_ATOMS: atom_id res chain seq x y z
N MET A 1 10.28 -11.37 -15.45
CA MET A 1 9.22 -11.46 -14.43
C MET A 1 9.84 -11.20 -13.07
N CYS A 2 9.16 -10.49 -12.16
CA CYS A 2 9.61 -10.33 -10.78
C CYS A 2 8.71 -11.17 -9.87
N ILE A 3 9.30 -11.98 -9.00
CA ILE A 3 8.58 -12.84 -8.07
C ILE A 3 9.11 -12.54 -6.67
N VAL A 4 8.21 -12.26 -5.74
CA VAL A 4 8.54 -12.10 -4.31
C VAL A 4 8.00 -13.31 -3.58
N LEU A 5 8.88 -14.07 -2.93
CA LEU A 5 8.55 -15.24 -2.14
C LEU A 5 8.87 -14.97 -0.67
N ARG A 6 8.10 -15.59 0.24
CA ARG A 6 8.39 -15.62 1.68
C ARG A 6 8.47 -17.08 2.10
N GLY A 7 9.53 -17.47 2.80
CA GLY A 7 9.71 -18.85 3.22
C GLY A 7 11.14 -19.11 3.73
N GLN A 8 11.42 -20.37 4.05
CA GLN A 8 12.78 -20.82 4.37
C GLN A 8 13.63 -20.95 3.09
N ASP A 9 14.94 -20.73 3.21
CA ASP A 9 15.88 -20.76 2.08
C ASP A 9 15.78 -22.06 1.26
N GLY A 10 15.59 -23.21 1.90
CA GLY A 10 15.43 -24.49 1.21
C GLY A 10 14.21 -24.53 0.28
N VAL A 11 13.08 -23.94 0.70
CA VAL A 11 11.85 -23.85 -0.11
C VAL A 11 12.01 -22.84 -1.23
N ILE A 12 12.69 -21.72 -0.97
CA ILE A 12 12.96 -20.67 -1.97
C ILE A 12 13.90 -21.21 -3.06
N GLU A 13 14.98 -21.90 -2.68
CA GLU A 13 15.89 -22.55 -3.63
C GLU A 13 15.19 -23.65 -4.43
N GLN A 14 14.30 -24.43 -3.79
CA GLN A 14 13.49 -25.41 -4.50
C GLN A 14 12.60 -24.74 -5.56
N ALA A 15 11.89 -23.67 -5.19
CA ALA A 15 11.06 -22.91 -6.14
C ALA A 15 11.90 -22.30 -7.28
N ARG A 16 13.09 -21.78 -6.97
CA ARG A 16 14.04 -21.24 -7.96
C ARG A 16 14.42 -22.31 -8.99
N ARG A 17 14.83 -23.50 -8.53
CA ARG A 17 15.19 -24.64 -9.40
C ARG A 17 14.02 -25.11 -10.25
N GLN A 18 12.83 -25.23 -9.66
CA GLN A 18 11.62 -25.63 -10.40
C GLN A 18 11.25 -24.67 -11.53
N LEU A 19 11.45 -23.36 -11.32
CA LEU A 19 11.22 -22.36 -12.36
C LEU A 19 12.31 -22.39 -13.43
N GLU A 20 13.56 -22.66 -13.04
CA GLU A 20 14.71 -22.75 -13.94
C GLU A 20 14.63 -23.97 -14.88
N ASP A 21 14.00 -25.07 -14.45
CA ASP A 21 13.79 -26.28 -15.24
C ASP A 21 12.72 -26.13 -16.35
N LEU A 22 11.99 -25.02 -16.41
CA LEU A 22 10.94 -24.79 -17.41
C LEU A 22 11.54 -24.43 -18.77
N VAL A 23 11.12 -25.13 -19.84
CA VAL A 23 11.55 -24.88 -21.24
C VAL A 23 11.50 -23.40 -21.67
N PRO A 24 10.44 -22.61 -21.38
CA PRO A 24 10.40 -21.20 -21.78
C PRO A 24 11.25 -20.25 -20.90
N VAL A 25 11.94 -20.75 -19.87
CA VAL A 25 12.72 -19.95 -18.93
C VAL A 25 14.19 -20.02 -19.29
N TRP A 26 14.81 -18.84 -19.46
CA TRP A 26 16.24 -18.76 -19.77
C TRP A 26 17.13 -18.84 -18.52
N ALA A 27 16.77 -18.13 -17.45
CA ALA A 27 17.44 -18.18 -16.16
C ALA A 27 16.54 -17.62 -15.05
N VAL A 28 16.79 -18.03 -13.82
CA VAL A 28 16.15 -17.48 -12.61
C VAL A 28 17.22 -16.91 -11.69
N LEU A 29 17.24 -15.59 -11.56
CA LEU A 29 18.22 -14.85 -10.75
C LEU A 29 17.66 -14.56 -9.36
N ASP A 30 18.44 -14.85 -8.32
CA ASP A 30 18.14 -14.45 -6.95
C ASP A 30 18.77 -13.09 -6.63
N TYR A 31 17.95 -12.13 -6.23
CA TYR A 31 18.38 -10.79 -5.83
C TYR A 31 18.29 -10.52 -4.32
N THR A 32 18.01 -11.54 -3.51
CA THR A 32 17.82 -11.40 -2.04
C THR A 32 19.00 -10.69 -1.35
N ARG A 33 20.24 -10.97 -1.77
CA ARG A 33 21.48 -10.41 -1.19
C ARG A 33 22.17 -9.36 -2.07
N THR A 34 21.48 -8.88 -3.10
CA THR A 34 22.05 -7.94 -4.07
C THR A 34 21.52 -6.53 -3.82
N LYS A 35 22.39 -5.50 -3.94
CA LYS A 35 21.95 -4.10 -3.87
C LYS A 35 21.03 -3.82 -5.05
N THR A 36 19.73 -3.65 -4.79
CA THR A 36 18.72 -3.45 -5.83
C THR A 36 18.00 -2.12 -5.69
N ILE A 37 17.30 -1.71 -6.75
CA ILE A 37 16.26 -0.69 -6.76
C ILE A 37 14.93 -1.42 -6.88
N GLU A 38 14.11 -1.29 -5.85
CA GLU A 38 12.74 -1.79 -5.83
C GLU A 38 11.77 -0.65 -6.11
N ARG A 39 10.79 -0.88 -6.98
CA ARG A 39 9.69 0.03 -7.28
C ARG A 39 8.37 -0.71 -7.43
N GLU A 40 7.32 -0.09 -6.95
CA GLU A 40 5.93 -0.48 -7.09
C GLU A 40 5.13 0.75 -7.50
N LEU A 41 4.20 0.58 -8.43
CA LEU A 41 3.24 1.59 -8.87
C LEU A 41 1.91 1.37 -8.13
N LEU A 42 1.34 2.45 -7.61
CA LEU A 42 -0.01 2.50 -7.04
C LEU A 42 -0.87 3.48 -7.84
N LEU A 43 -2.09 3.04 -8.17
CA LEU A 43 -3.21 3.91 -8.48
C LEU A 43 -4.27 3.73 -7.39
N ALA A 44 -4.66 4.82 -6.73
CA ALA A 44 -5.67 4.77 -5.67
C ALA A 44 -6.76 5.81 -5.92
N LYS A 45 -8.01 5.35 -5.96
CA LYS A 45 -9.21 6.19 -6.01
C LYS A 45 -9.65 6.49 -4.58
N ILE A 46 -9.71 7.77 -4.24
CA ILE A 46 -9.91 8.24 -2.86
C ILE A 46 -11.12 9.17 -2.85
N SER A 47 -11.99 9.02 -1.85
CA SER A 47 -13.13 9.90 -1.65
C SER A 47 -12.69 11.28 -1.15
N ILE A 48 -13.34 12.34 -1.63
CA ILE A 48 -13.17 13.70 -1.09
C ILE A 48 -14.37 14.13 -0.23
N LEU A 49 -15.38 13.27 -0.08
CA LEU A 49 -16.56 13.55 0.74
C LEU A 49 -16.25 13.52 2.24
N GLY A 50 -15.20 12.80 2.65
CA GLY A 50 -14.82 12.60 4.03
C GLY A 50 -15.18 11.21 4.58
N PRO A 51 -14.61 10.84 5.73
CA PRO A 51 -14.89 9.57 6.42
C PRO A 51 -16.37 9.35 6.74
N GLU A 52 -17.12 10.42 6.99
CA GLU A 52 -18.56 10.41 7.27
C GLU A 52 -19.35 9.69 6.17
N TYR A 53 -19.08 10.08 4.94
CA TYR A 53 -19.80 9.60 3.77
C TYR A 53 -19.26 8.26 3.29
N PHE A 54 -18.05 7.87 3.71
CA PHE A 54 -17.46 6.60 3.35
C PHE A 54 -18.19 5.43 4.03
N GLY A 55 -18.56 5.56 5.31
CA GLY A 55 -19.32 4.55 6.04
C GLY A 55 -20.70 4.30 5.41
N ASP A 56 -21.43 5.37 5.09
CA ASP A 56 -22.71 5.31 4.40
C ASP A 56 -22.58 4.72 2.99
N GLN A 57 -21.52 5.06 2.25
CA GLN A 57 -21.31 4.54 0.90
C GLN A 57 -20.94 3.04 0.90
N LEU A 58 -20.22 2.57 1.92
CA LEU A 58 -19.92 1.14 2.11
C LEU A 58 -21.14 0.35 2.60
N ALA A 59 -21.99 0.95 3.45
CA ALA A 59 -23.23 0.34 3.91
C ALA A 59 -24.30 0.28 2.80
N ASN A 60 -24.37 1.31 1.95
CA ASN A 60 -25.36 1.41 0.87
C ASN A 60 -24.91 0.71 -0.43
N LYS A 61 -23.60 0.63 -0.71
CA LYS A 61 -23.08 -0.30 -1.71
C LYS A 61 -22.98 -1.69 -1.07
N GLY A 62 -24.08 -2.44 -1.11
CA GLY A 62 -24.04 -3.90 -1.01
C GLY A 62 -23.02 -4.53 -2.00
N PRO A 63 -22.84 -5.86 -2.02
CA PRO A 63 -21.64 -6.58 -2.46
C PRO A 63 -21.31 -6.55 -3.98
N ASP A 64 -21.55 -5.44 -4.67
CA ASP A 64 -21.35 -5.24 -6.12
C ASP A 64 -19.88 -4.96 -6.51
N ILE A 65 -18.91 -5.13 -5.59
CA ILE A 65 -17.47 -5.10 -5.91
C ILE A 65 -16.96 -6.51 -6.32
N LEU A 66 -17.81 -7.54 -6.23
CA LEU A 66 -17.51 -8.85 -6.81
C LEU A 66 -18.06 -8.91 -8.25
N PRO A 67 -17.30 -9.44 -9.23
CA PRO A 67 -17.83 -9.65 -10.57
C PRO A 67 -19.09 -10.52 -10.46
N ALA A 68 -20.16 -10.04 -11.08
CA ALA A 68 -21.52 -10.56 -10.97
C ALA A 68 -21.58 -12.09 -11.03
N THR A 69 -21.89 -12.73 -9.90
CA THR A 69 -22.45 -14.09 -9.90
C THR A 69 -23.96 -13.95 -9.98
N GLU A 70 -24.47 -13.67 -11.18
CA GLU A 70 -25.90 -13.74 -11.46
C GLU A 70 -26.38 -15.20 -11.32
N GLY A 71 -27.38 -15.45 -10.47
CA GLY A 71 -28.20 -16.66 -10.55
C GLY A 71 -28.24 -17.61 -9.36
N LEU A 72 -28.34 -17.14 -8.11
CA LEU A 72 -28.66 -18.01 -6.97
C LEU A 72 -29.92 -17.54 -6.23
N GLU A 73 -30.94 -18.40 -6.28
CA GLU A 73 -32.27 -18.22 -5.68
C GLU A 73 -32.22 -18.01 -4.16
N GLU A 74 -33.16 -17.21 -3.65
CA GLU A 74 -33.32 -16.88 -2.24
C GLU A 74 -33.62 -18.12 -1.39
N GLY A 75 -32.61 -18.64 -0.69
CA GLY A 75 -32.80 -19.67 0.33
C GLY A 75 -31.68 -20.69 0.51
N SER A 76 -30.57 -20.58 -0.24
CA SER A 76 -29.46 -21.55 -0.11
C SER A 76 -28.50 -21.23 1.06
N PRO A 77 -27.86 -22.24 1.67
CA PRO A 77 -27.02 -22.11 2.89
C PRO A 77 -25.78 -21.20 2.73
N ALA A 78 -25.50 -20.70 1.52
CA ALA A 78 -24.43 -19.75 1.24
C ALA A 78 -24.70 -18.33 1.80
N LYS A 79 -25.97 -17.91 1.94
CA LYS A 79 -26.29 -16.61 2.57
C LYS A 79 -26.02 -16.60 4.09
N GLN A 80 -26.19 -17.73 4.78
CA GLN A 80 -25.88 -17.83 6.21
C GLN A 80 -24.37 -17.71 6.51
N HIS A 81 -23.51 -18.11 5.57
CA HIS A 81 -22.07 -17.88 5.68
C HIS A 81 -21.66 -16.45 5.33
N ALA A 82 -22.38 -15.78 4.41
CA ALA A 82 -22.16 -14.37 4.09
C ALA A 82 -22.56 -13.43 5.23
N ASP A 83 -23.67 -13.71 5.93
CA ASP A 83 -24.05 -12.94 7.12
C ASP A 83 -23.02 -13.07 8.26
N ASN A 84 -22.33 -14.21 8.32
CA ASN A 84 -21.27 -14.45 9.30
C ASN A 84 -19.95 -13.78 8.92
N THR A 85 -19.63 -13.58 7.63
CA THR A 85 -18.44 -12.81 7.22
C THR A 85 -18.64 -11.30 7.39
N VAL A 86 -19.86 -10.79 7.21
CA VAL A 86 -20.19 -9.38 7.50
C VAL A 86 -20.13 -9.10 9.01
N LYS A 87 -20.64 -10.01 9.85
CA LYS A 87 -20.49 -9.92 11.31
C LYS A 87 -19.04 -10.09 11.78
N ALA A 88 -18.27 -10.96 11.13
CA ALA A 88 -16.84 -11.12 11.43
C ALA A 88 -16.02 -9.89 11.04
N ALA A 89 -16.33 -9.23 9.91
CA ALA A 89 -15.68 -7.99 9.48
C ALA A 89 -15.94 -6.82 10.45
N GLY A 90 -17.12 -6.78 11.10
CA GLY A 90 -17.43 -5.85 12.19
C GLY A 90 -16.64 -6.09 13.49
N SER A 91 -15.95 -7.24 13.63
CA SER A 91 -15.30 -7.65 14.88
C SER A 91 -13.77 -7.67 14.86
N ILE A 92 -13.12 -7.23 13.77
CA ILE A 92 -11.64 -7.22 13.66
C ILE A 92 -10.99 -6.01 14.37
N HIS A 93 -11.77 -5.01 14.79
CA HIS A 93 -11.27 -3.90 15.61
C HIS A 93 -12.03 -3.83 16.95
N PRO A 94 -11.36 -4.04 18.10
CA PRO A 94 -11.99 -3.81 19.38
C PRO A 94 -12.11 -2.29 19.61
N GLY A 95 -13.33 -1.77 19.57
CA GLY A 95 -13.69 -0.56 20.34
C GLY A 95 -13.79 0.78 19.63
N VAL A 96 -14.37 0.87 18.43
CA VAL A 96 -14.82 2.17 17.89
C VAL A 96 -16.16 2.00 17.15
N ASP A 97 -17.25 1.76 17.89
CA ASP A 97 -18.61 2.05 17.42
C ASP A 97 -18.79 3.57 17.47
N VAL A 98 -18.38 4.27 16.42
CA VAL A 98 -18.69 5.69 16.26
C VAL A 98 -19.79 5.77 15.21
N ASP A 99 -21.01 6.08 15.68
CA ASP A 99 -22.18 6.34 14.85
C ASP A 99 -21.88 7.48 13.86
N TYR A 100 -21.35 7.13 12.69
CA TYR A 100 -20.93 8.09 11.69
C TYR A 100 -22.13 8.47 10.82
N HIS A 101 -23.06 9.25 11.37
CA HIS A 101 -24.13 9.85 10.57
C HIS A 101 -23.59 11.10 9.88
N ALA A 102 -23.73 11.18 8.55
CA ALA A 102 -23.40 12.38 7.80
C ALA A 102 -24.05 13.62 8.44
N PRO A 103 -23.27 14.61 8.91
CA PRO A 103 -23.84 15.85 9.41
C PRO A 103 -24.66 16.49 8.28
N ARG A 104 -25.78 17.14 8.61
CA ARG A 104 -26.52 17.96 7.63
C ARG A 104 -25.75 19.24 7.34
N LEU A 105 -24.63 19.14 6.62
CA LEU A 105 -23.86 20.27 6.14
C LEU A 105 -24.68 21.03 5.09
N SER A 106 -24.59 22.36 5.11
CA SER A 106 -25.11 23.14 3.99
C SER A 106 -24.32 22.84 2.71
N PRO A 107 -24.91 23.00 1.51
CA PRO A 107 -24.20 22.74 0.25
C PRO A 107 -22.88 23.51 0.12
N SER A 108 -22.82 24.73 0.66
CA SER A 108 -21.60 25.55 0.65
C SER A 108 -20.53 25.05 1.62
N GLU A 109 -20.92 24.50 2.77
CA GLU A 109 -19.98 23.90 3.71
C GLU A 109 -19.44 22.57 3.18
N ALA A 110 -20.32 21.72 2.64
CA ALA A 110 -19.92 20.47 2.00
C ALA A 110 -18.93 20.75 0.84
N LEU A 111 -19.19 21.77 0.01
CA LEU A 111 -18.27 22.16 -1.06
C LEU A 111 -16.90 22.60 -0.52
N ARG A 112 -16.86 23.39 0.55
CA ARG A 112 -15.59 23.81 1.18
C ARG A 112 -14.84 22.61 1.75
N GLN A 113 -15.53 21.72 2.44
CA GLN A 113 -14.93 20.51 3.01
C GLN A 113 -14.34 19.60 1.92
N LYS A 114 -15.06 19.40 0.81
CA LYS A 114 -14.54 18.66 -0.37
C LYS A 114 -13.23 19.25 -0.88
N HIS A 115 -13.15 20.58 -1.03
CA HIS A 115 -11.94 21.25 -1.49
C HIS A 115 -10.79 21.16 -0.48
N GLN A 116 -11.09 21.20 0.82
CA GLN A 116 -10.09 21.00 1.88
C GLN A 116 -9.52 19.58 1.85
N HIS A 117 -10.37 18.56 1.70
CA HIS A 117 -9.93 17.18 1.57
C HIS A 117 -9.09 16.96 0.31
N LEU A 118 -9.52 17.49 -0.83
CA LEU A 118 -8.75 17.46 -2.08
C LEU A 118 -7.35 18.06 -1.88
N ALA A 119 -7.26 19.25 -1.29
CA ALA A 119 -5.98 19.91 -1.04
C ALA A 119 -5.09 19.11 -0.07
N GLY A 120 -5.69 18.49 0.97
CA GLY A 120 -4.98 17.61 1.90
C GLY A 120 -4.41 16.37 1.22
N ILE A 121 -5.21 15.69 0.38
CA ILE A 121 -4.77 14.53 -0.39
C ILE A 121 -3.67 14.92 -1.38
N GLU A 122 -3.81 16.05 -2.07
CA GLU A 122 -2.80 16.57 -2.99
C GLU A 122 -1.47 16.83 -2.29
N LEU A 123 -1.48 17.41 -1.10
CA LEU A 123 -0.27 17.65 -0.31
C LEU A 123 0.41 16.35 0.09
N ILE A 124 -0.35 15.38 0.60
CA ILE A 124 0.18 14.05 0.96
C ILE A 124 0.77 13.37 -0.27
N ALA A 125 0.06 13.38 -1.40
CA ALA A 125 0.53 12.81 -2.65
C ALA A 125 1.86 13.45 -3.09
N LYS A 126 1.96 14.78 -3.10
CA LYS A 126 3.20 15.50 -3.44
C LYS A 126 4.37 15.10 -2.54
N GLN A 127 4.16 15.01 -1.22
CA GLN A 127 5.23 14.62 -0.28
C GLN A 127 5.70 13.17 -0.50
N PHE A 128 4.82 12.30 -0.96
CA PHE A 128 5.15 10.93 -1.32
C PHE A 128 5.76 10.78 -2.71
N GLY A 129 5.84 11.86 -3.49
CA GLY A 129 6.30 11.84 -4.89
C GLY A 129 5.25 11.32 -5.87
N GLY A 130 3.98 11.33 -5.46
CA GLY A 130 2.83 11.02 -6.31
C GLY A 130 2.23 12.25 -6.97
N ARG A 131 1.26 12.01 -7.85
CA ARG A 131 0.49 13.04 -8.57
C ARG A 131 -0.98 12.68 -8.64
N LEU A 132 -1.85 13.68 -8.70
CA LEU A 132 -3.26 13.46 -9.02
C LEU A 132 -3.37 13.30 -10.54
N VAL A 133 -3.99 12.20 -10.98
CA VAL A 133 -4.20 11.89 -12.40
C VAL A 133 -5.63 12.11 -12.85
N ASP A 134 -6.59 12.08 -11.92
CA ASP A 134 -8.01 12.35 -12.17
C ASP A 134 -8.64 13.06 -10.98
N VAL A 135 -9.56 13.99 -11.27
CA VAL A 135 -10.31 14.75 -10.26
C VAL A 135 -11.78 14.76 -10.68
N SER A 136 -12.63 14.17 -9.86
CA SER A 136 -14.08 14.13 -10.03
C SER A 136 -14.79 14.90 -8.91
N ASN A 137 -16.12 14.96 -8.95
CA ASN A 137 -16.93 15.70 -7.98
C ASN A 137 -16.88 15.12 -6.56
N ASP A 138 -16.67 13.81 -6.45
CA ASP A 138 -16.74 13.06 -5.19
C ASP A 138 -15.48 12.22 -4.91
N SER A 139 -14.58 12.10 -5.88
CA SER A 139 -13.35 11.32 -5.73
C SER A 139 -12.19 11.86 -6.55
N VAL A 140 -10.97 11.51 -6.16
CA VAL A 140 -9.74 11.76 -6.92
C VAL A 140 -8.97 10.47 -7.15
N ILE A 141 -8.19 10.38 -8.22
CA ILE A 141 -7.25 9.27 -8.44
C ILE A 141 -5.84 9.80 -8.27
N VAL A 142 -5.09 9.16 -7.38
CA VAL A 142 -3.68 9.44 -7.13
C VAL A 142 -2.82 8.32 -7.71
N GLU A 143 -1.79 8.72 -8.44
CA GLU A 143 -0.71 7.86 -8.90
C GLU A 143 0.54 8.09 -8.04
N MET A 144 1.21 7.01 -7.65
CA MET A 144 2.46 7.07 -6.90
C MET A 144 3.37 5.92 -7.31
N THR A 145 4.68 6.18 -7.33
CA THR A 145 5.70 5.14 -7.50
C THR A 145 6.69 5.19 -6.33
N GLY A 146 6.99 4.05 -5.72
CA GLY A 146 7.90 3.98 -4.57
C GLY A 146 8.31 2.56 -4.21
N LYS A 147 9.09 2.38 -3.14
CA LYS A 147 9.28 1.04 -2.55
C LYS A 147 7.95 0.55 -1.95
N THR A 148 7.75 -0.76 -1.83
CA THR A 148 6.51 -1.35 -1.26
C THR A 148 6.17 -0.73 0.10
N SER A 149 7.17 -0.56 0.98
CA SER A 149 6.97 0.05 2.31
C SER A 149 6.50 1.51 2.27
N ARG A 150 6.94 2.29 1.26
CA ARG A 150 6.53 3.68 1.08
C ARG A 150 5.09 3.77 0.54
N VAL A 151 4.72 2.86 -0.36
CA VAL A 151 3.35 2.73 -0.87
C VAL A 151 2.40 2.36 0.27
N ASP A 152 2.77 1.41 1.11
CA ASP A 152 1.96 1.02 2.28
C ASP A 152 1.81 2.17 3.29
N ALA A 153 2.87 2.96 3.51
CA ALA A 153 2.81 4.14 4.37
C ALA A 153 1.86 5.22 3.83
N PHE A 154 1.86 5.46 2.52
CA PHE A 154 0.91 6.38 1.88
C PHE A 154 -0.53 5.90 2.05
N LEU A 155 -0.81 4.62 1.77
CA LEU A 155 -2.14 4.04 1.92
C LEU A 155 -2.66 4.20 3.37
N LYS A 156 -1.78 4.03 4.37
CA LYS A 156 -2.14 4.26 5.78
C LYS A 156 -2.54 5.71 6.07
N LEU A 157 -1.82 6.69 5.50
CA LEU A 157 -2.12 8.12 5.70
C LEU A 157 -3.39 8.57 5.00
N VAL A 158 -3.71 7.97 3.86
CA VAL A 158 -4.89 8.34 3.07
C VAL A 158 -6.14 7.56 3.47
N ARG A 159 -5.98 6.44 4.20
CA ARG A 159 -7.09 5.61 4.70
C ARG A 159 -8.22 6.39 5.38
N PRO A 160 -7.97 7.43 6.22
CA PRO A 160 -9.04 8.20 6.86
C PRO A 160 -9.95 8.97 5.88
N TYR A 161 -9.48 9.30 4.68
CA TYR A 161 -10.31 9.97 3.66
C TYR A 161 -11.29 8.99 2.98
N GLY A 162 -11.03 7.69 3.07
CA GLY A 162 -11.80 6.64 2.41
C GLY A 162 -11.21 6.26 1.05
N ILE A 163 -10.60 5.07 0.98
CA ILE A 163 -10.09 4.51 -0.27
C ILE A 163 -11.23 3.73 -0.93
N LEU A 164 -11.67 4.20 -2.09
CA LEU A 164 -12.75 3.57 -2.87
C LEU A 164 -12.24 2.36 -3.66
N GLU A 165 -11.04 2.48 -4.23
CA GLU A 165 -10.43 1.47 -5.06
C GLU A 165 -8.90 1.65 -5.05
N ALA A 166 -8.14 0.56 -5.14
CA ALA A 166 -6.70 0.62 -5.28
C ALA A 166 -6.18 -0.49 -6.20
N ALA A 167 -5.32 -0.12 -7.14
CA ALA A 167 -4.61 -1.01 -8.04
C ALA A 167 -3.10 -0.89 -7.80
N ARG A 168 -2.42 -2.02 -7.65
CA ARG A 168 -0.97 -2.12 -7.37
C ARG A 168 -0.31 -2.99 -8.44
N SER A 169 0.88 -2.59 -8.91
CA SER A 169 1.64 -3.38 -9.89
C SER A 169 2.36 -4.59 -9.29
N GLY A 170 2.57 -4.59 -7.96
CA GLY A 170 3.56 -5.45 -7.30
C GLY A 170 4.99 -4.92 -7.47
N ALA A 171 5.91 -5.53 -6.73
CA ALA A 171 7.31 -5.10 -6.67
C ALA A 171 8.06 -5.45 -7.97
N MET A 172 8.67 -4.44 -8.57
CA MET A 172 9.63 -4.55 -9.67
C MET A 172 11.03 -4.27 -9.13
N VAL A 173 12.00 -5.09 -9.52
CA VAL A 173 13.35 -5.04 -8.95
C VAL A 173 14.39 -4.99 -10.08
N MET A 174 15.40 -4.14 -9.90
CA MET A 174 16.57 -4.06 -10.78
C MET A 174 17.86 -4.00 -9.94
N PRO A 175 18.89 -4.82 -10.20
CA PRO A 175 20.18 -4.70 -9.52
C PRO A 175 20.85 -3.36 -9.83
N ARG A 176 21.51 -2.77 -8.83
CA ARG A 176 22.29 -1.54 -9.00
C ARG A 176 23.69 -1.88 -9.50
N ALA A 177 24.23 -1.02 -10.37
CA ALA A 177 25.64 -1.06 -10.69
C ALA A 177 26.46 -0.59 -9.47
N PRO A 178 27.52 -1.32 -9.07
CA PRO A 178 28.43 -0.85 -8.04
C PRO A 178 29.19 0.38 -8.56
N ILE A 179 29.21 1.46 -7.79
CA ILE A 179 30.03 2.63 -8.09
C ILE A 179 31.34 2.44 -7.33
N ALA A 180 32.42 2.13 -8.04
CA ALA A 180 33.75 2.08 -7.44
C ALA A 180 34.30 3.50 -7.33
N SER A 181 34.39 4.04 -6.12
CA SER A 181 35.15 5.26 -5.87
C SER A 181 36.64 4.91 -5.68
N PRO A 182 37.57 5.51 -6.44
CA PRO A 182 39.01 5.33 -6.21
C PRO A 182 39.50 5.96 -4.90
N TRP A 183 38.65 6.74 -4.22
CA TRP A 183 38.92 7.26 -2.89
C TRP A 183 38.62 6.18 -1.84
N SER A 184 39.67 5.55 -1.32
CA SER A 184 39.58 4.61 -0.21
C SER A 184 39.15 5.36 1.06
N GLY A 185 38.00 5.00 1.62
CA GLY A 185 37.43 5.61 2.84
C GLY A 185 36.02 6.18 2.69
N MET A 186 35.46 6.21 1.48
CA MET A 186 34.05 6.55 1.19
C MET A 186 33.33 5.38 0.51
N ALA A 187 33.63 4.14 0.91
CA ALA A 187 32.78 3.02 0.50
C ALA A 187 31.37 3.28 1.08
N ASP A 188 30.33 3.12 0.25
CA ASP A 188 28.93 3.23 0.66
C ASP A 188 28.63 2.21 1.80
N GLU A 189 28.92 2.55 3.06
CA GLU A 189 28.45 1.84 4.27
C GLU A 189 26.98 2.19 4.58
N ASP A 190 26.19 2.51 3.57
CA ASP A 190 24.77 2.79 3.77
C ASP A 190 23.97 1.50 3.94
N THR A 191 23.92 1.10 5.21
CA THR A 191 22.75 0.66 5.97
C THR A 191 22.00 -0.56 5.44
N THR A 192 22.50 -1.74 5.81
CA THR A 192 21.62 -2.85 6.24
C THR A 192 22.39 -3.75 7.23
N GLY A 193 22.29 -3.44 8.52
CA GLY A 193 22.86 -4.25 9.60
C GLY A 193 23.19 -3.41 10.82
N GLU A 194 22.61 -3.76 11.96
CA GLU A 194 22.74 -3.10 13.25
C GLU A 194 24.20 -3.04 13.73
N GLN A 195 24.75 -1.84 13.87
CA GLN A 195 25.79 -1.54 14.84
C GLN A 195 25.78 -0.03 15.10
N LEU A 196 24.86 0.40 15.97
CA LEU A 196 25.12 1.60 16.77
C LEU A 196 26.19 1.20 17.78
N ASP A 197 27.45 1.22 17.37
CA ASP A 197 28.55 1.26 18.33
C ASP A 197 28.34 2.55 19.13
N VAL A 198 27.93 2.36 20.40
CA VAL A 198 27.89 3.41 21.40
C VAL A 198 29.32 3.94 21.49
N LEU A 199 29.58 5.07 20.82
CA LEU A 199 30.86 5.76 20.89
C LEU A 199 31.14 6.08 22.37
N ASP A 200 32.15 5.42 22.94
CA ASP A 200 32.54 5.57 24.34
C ASP A 200 33.04 6.99 24.61
N ALA A 201 32.32 7.70 25.47
CA ALA A 201 32.58 9.11 25.78
C ALA A 201 33.94 9.35 26.47
N SER A 202 34.64 8.29 26.90
CA SER A 202 36.00 8.40 27.46
C SER A 202 37.11 8.60 26.41
N LEU A 203 36.80 8.53 25.12
CA LEU A 203 37.76 8.75 24.03
C LEU A 203 37.79 10.21 23.51
N LEU A 204 37.00 11.10 24.09
CA LEU A 204 37.07 12.51 23.76
C LEU A 204 38.30 13.15 24.44
N PRO A 205 39.12 13.90 23.70
CA PRO A 205 40.27 14.60 24.29
C PRO A 205 39.74 15.63 25.31
N PRO A 206 40.36 15.75 26.50
CA PRO A 206 39.95 16.72 27.49
C PRO A 206 40.16 18.14 26.93
N GLY A 207 39.10 18.94 27.00
CA GLY A 207 39.14 20.39 26.77
C GLY A 207 39.65 21.16 27.98
#